data_AF-H2YMI7-F1
#
_entry.id   AF-H2YMI7-F1
#
_cell.length_a   1.000
_cell.length_b   1.000
_cell.length_c   1.000
_cell.angle_alpha   90.00
_cell.angle_beta   90.00
_cell.angle_gamma   90.00
#
_symmetry.space_group_name_H-M   'P 1'
#
loop_
_entity.id
_entity.type
_entity.pdbx_description
1 polymer ?
#
loop_
_entity_poly.entity_id
_entity_poly.type
_entity_poly.pdbx_seq_one_letter_code
_entity_poly.pdbx_strand_id
1 'polypeptide(L)' 'GLDKIETLQSHQNQEVYQKSFDIIEHYFGSDDEVNDLAPQVDIGSKQYTFNNQIGTAERFEFQ' A
#
# COMPACT_ATOMS: atom_id res chain seq x y z
N GLY A 1 -8.93 7.63 -6.99
CA GLY A 1 -7.48 7.63 -6.70
C GLY A 1 -6.74 6.83 -7.75
N LEU A 2 -7.15 5.58 -7.91
CA LEU A 2 -6.78 4.68 -9.00
C LEU A 2 -7.04 5.25 -10.41
N ASP A 3 -8.11 6.04 -10.57
CA ASP A 3 -8.54 6.63 -11.86
C ASP A 3 -7.42 7.35 -12.63
N LYS A 4 -6.54 8.04 -11.89
CA LYS A 4 -5.41 8.77 -12.50
C LYS A 4 -4.35 7.83 -13.05
N ILE A 5 -4.12 6.70 -12.39
CA ILE A 5 -3.12 5.69 -12.79
C ILE A 5 -3.69 4.83 -13.93
N GLU A 6 -4.98 4.51 -13.92
CA GLU A 6 -5.66 3.83 -15.04
C GLU A 6 -5.60 4.65 -16.33
N THR A 7 -5.78 5.97 -16.24
CA THR A 7 -5.66 6.86 -17.42
C THR A 7 -4.29 6.73 -18.10
N LEU A 8 -3.22 6.51 -17.31
CA LEU A 8 -1.86 6.37 -17.82
C LEU A 8 -1.62 5.04 -18.57
N GLN A 9 -2.49 4.05 -18.43
CA GLN A 9 -2.43 2.82 -19.23
C GLN A 9 -2.81 3.04 -20.70
N SER A 10 -3.34 4.21 -21.06
CA SER A 10 -3.56 4.61 -22.46
C SER A 10 -2.46 5.51 -23.03
N HIS A 11 -1.42 5.82 -22.26
CA HIS A 11 -0.39 6.77 -22.65
C HIS A 11 0.52 6.21 -23.76
N GLN A 12 0.86 7.03 -24.76
CA GLN A 12 1.69 6.63 -25.92
C GLN A 12 3.15 6.29 -25.57
N ASN A 13 3.58 6.66 -24.36
CA ASN A 13 4.93 6.34 -23.89
C ASN A 13 4.87 4.97 -23.22
N GLN A 14 5.58 4.01 -23.80
CA GLN A 14 5.60 2.63 -23.32
C GLN A 14 6.11 2.51 -21.88
N GLU A 15 7.05 3.36 -21.46
CA GLU A 15 7.53 3.37 -20.07
C GLU A 15 6.46 3.84 -19.09
N VAL A 16 5.66 4.83 -19.49
CA VAL A 16 4.54 5.34 -18.67
C VAL A 16 3.45 4.28 -18.54
N TYR A 17 3.09 3.63 -19.65
CA TYR A 17 2.17 2.49 -19.66
C TYR A 17 2.65 1.39 -18.70
N GLN A 18 3.90 0.95 -18.86
CA GLN A 18 4.44 -0.19 -18.11
C GLN A 18 4.46 0.10 -16.61
N LYS A 19 4.96 1.27 -16.20
CA LYS A 19 4.96 1.67 -14.78
C LYS A 19 3.55 1.72 -14.19
N SER A 20 2.58 2.20 -14.96
CA SER A 20 1.19 2.31 -14.49
C SER A 20 0.54 0.93 -14.36
N PHE A 21 0.81 0.03 -15.31
CA PHE A 21 0.41 -1.37 -15.23
C PHE A 21 1.01 -2.06 -14.01
N ASP A 22 2.31 -1.96 -13.80
CA ASP A 22 3.01 -2.62 -12.68
C ASP A 22 2.47 -2.16 -11.31
N ILE A 23 2.18 -0.86 -11.15
CA ILE A 23 1.58 -0.30 -9.93
C ILE A 23 0.17 -0.86 -9.71
N ILE A 24 -0.65 -0.91 -10.76
CA ILE A 24 -2.02 -1.41 -10.66
C ILE A 24 -2.00 -2.89 -10.28
N GLU A 25 -1.22 -3.71 -10.96
CA GLU A 25 -1.13 -5.15 -10.66
C GLU A 25 -0.61 -5.40 -9.23
N HIS A 26 0.44 -4.68 -8.79
CA HIS A 26 1.08 -4.97 -7.52
C HIS A 26 0.27 -4.52 -6.29
N TYR A 27 -0.48 -3.42 -6.40
CA TYR A 27 -1.19 -2.82 -5.25
C TYR A 27 -2.72 -2.94 -5.36
N PHE A 28 -3.25 -3.20 -6.55
CA PHE A 28 -4.70 -3.24 -6.84
C PHE A 28 -5.12 -4.49 -7.62
N GLY A 29 -4.18 -5.32 -8.09
CA GLY A 29 -4.46 -6.57 -8.78
C GLY A 29 -4.78 -7.68 -7.77
N SER A 30 -5.98 -8.26 -7.91
CA SER A 30 -6.55 -9.45 -7.23
C SER A 30 -6.01 -9.82 -5.83
N ASP A 31 -6.84 -9.56 -4.81
CA ASP A 31 -7.07 -10.16 -3.47
C ASP A 31 -6.01 -11.02 -2.72
N ASP A 32 -4.76 -11.11 -3.15
CA ASP A 32 -3.69 -11.18 -2.16
C ASP A 32 -3.63 -9.79 -1.52
N GLU A 33 -4.65 -9.48 -0.70
CA GLU A 33 -4.53 -8.53 0.38
C GLU A 33 -3.16 -8.83 0.94
N VAL A 34 -2.28 -7.85 0.76
CA VAL A 34 -1.02 -7.68 1.46
C VAL A 34 -1.37 -7.77 2.94
N ASN A 35 -1.52 -8.99 3.44
CA ASN A 35 -1.99 -9.31 4.79
C ASN A 35 -0.99 -8.76 5.82
N ASP A 36 0.24 -8.45 5.37
CA ASP A 36 1.28 -7.74 6.11
C ASP A 36 1.15 -6.20 6.14
N LEU A 37 0.36 -5.59 5.25
CA LEU A 37 0.11 -4.14 5.25
C LEU A 37 -1.00 -3.73 6.22
N ALA A 38 -1.96 -4.62 6.47
CA ALA A 38 -2.97 -4.39 7.50
C ALA A 38 -2.33 -4.53 8.90
N PRO A 39 -2.64 -3.64 9.85
CA PRO A 39 -2.23 -3.84 11.22
C PRO A 39 -2.81 -5.15 11.75
N GLN A 40 -1.99 -5.89 12.48
CA GLN A 40 -2.46 -7.07 13.18
C GLN A 40 -3.52 -6.64 14.21
N VAL A 41 -4.69 -7.26 14.14
CA VAL A 41 -5.81 -6.96 15.05
C VAL A 41 -5.86 -8.01 16.15
N ASP A 42 -5.71 -7.58 17.40
CA ASP A 42 -6.04 -8.42 18.55
C ASP A 42 -7.54 -8.25 18.85
N ILE A 43 -8.33 -9.26 18.47
CA ILE A 43 -9.81 -9.22 18.56
C ILE A 43 -10.28 -9.20 20.03
N GLY A 44 -9.53 -9.77 20.96
CA GLY A 44 -9.88 -9.83 22.39
C GLY A 44 -9.75 -8.49 23.09
N SER A 45 -8.71 -7.72 22.75
CA SER A 45 -8.42 -6.40 23.32
C SER A 45 -8.88 -5.22 22.43
N LYS A 46 -9.35 -5.50 21.21
CA LYS A 46 -9.71 -4.50 20.19
C LYS A 46 -8.56 -3.53 19.89
N GLN A 47 -7.33 -4.05 19.88
CA GLN A 47 -6.11 -3.27 19.63
C GLN A 47 -5.53 -3.56 18.24
N TYR A 48 -4.97 -2.53 17.60
CA TYR A 48 -4.26 -2.63 16.33
C TYR A 48 -2.75 -2.52 16.57
N THR A 49 -1.96 -3.41 15.98
CA THR A 49 -0.50 -3.40 16.05
C THR A 49 0.08 -3.28 14.65
N PHE A 50 0.89 -2.24 14.42
CA PHE A 50 1.58 -2.01 13.15
C PHE A 50 3.00 -2.56 13.27
N ASN A 51 3.38 -3.50 12.38
CA ASN A 51 4.75 -3.97 12.31
C ASN A 51 5.65 -2.86 11.76
N ASN A 52 6.43 -2.24 12.64
CA ASN A 52 7.32 -1.13 12.31
C ASN A 52 8.57 -1.62 11.56
N GLN A 53 8.41 -2.17 10.36
CA GLN A 53 9.52 -2.57 9.48
C GLN A 53 10.14 -1.38 8.73
N ILE A 54 9.49 -0.21 8.76
CA ILE A 54 10.10 1.07 8.37
C ILE A 54 10.78 1.63 9.62
N GLY A 55 12.11 1.60 9.63
CA GLY A 55 13.02 1.91 10.74
C GLY A 55 12.44 2.69 11.91
N THR A 56 12.49 2.07 13.10
CA THR A 56 12.40 2.70 14.42
C THR A 56 11.56 3.99 14.45
N ALA A 57 10.23 3.85 14.54
CA ALA A 57 9.41 4.96 15.02
C ALA A 57 9.84 5.27 16.46
N GLU A 58 10.79 6.19 16.61
CA GLU A 58 11.09 6.80 17.89
C GLU A 58 9.79 7.40 18.39
N ARG A 59 9.40 6.94 19.58
CA ARG A 59 8.17 7.33 20.27
C ARG A 59 8.10 8.85 20.30
N PHE A 60 7.12 9.45 19.62
CA PHE A 60 6.89 10.90 19.71
C PHE A 60 6.34 11.22 21.11
N GLU A 61 7.22 11.66 22.00
CA GLU A 61 6.86 12.17 23.33
C GLU A 61 6.62 13.67 23.22
N PHE A 62 5.37 14.11 23.39
CA PHE A 62 5.06 15.53 23.53
C PHE A 62 5.46 15.96 24.95
N GLN A 63 6.43 16.88 25.05
CA GLN A 63 6.75 17.61 26.28
C GLN A 63 5.67 18.63 26.61
#